data_AF-A0A3P6BSR3-F1
#
_entry.id   AF-A0A3P6BSR3-F1
#
_cell.length_a   1.000
_cell.length_b   1.000
_cell.length_c   1.000
_cell.angle_alpha   90.00
_cell.angle_beta   90.00
_cell.angle_gamma   90.00
#
_symmetry.space_group_name_H-M   'P 1'
#
loop_
_entity.id
_entity.type
_entity.pdbx_description
1 polymer ?
#
loop_
_entity_poly.entity_id
_entity_poly.type
_entity_poly.pdbx_seq_one_letter_code
_entity_poly.pdbx_strand_id
1 'polypeptide(L)'
;METIAVFGSKLGFHLSLPSRNNLFLPPIFKFHGFPLVAFPDKPRQHVCLKTTTSASPTSDGQLSNRKFKKLPPSEWTDHFHSVPLDVSEMDALKREIETLKPKVKNMFMSSQGTERILMIYLLVSLGLAYHFEDEIYDTLKESFTKMEEMMDNEEDLYIVSIHFWVFRTYGHHISSDVFTRFKESNGDFKETLKEDPRGILSL
;
A
#
# COMPACT_ATOMS: atom_id res chain seq x y z
N MET A 1 51.20 -31.33 -10.88
CA MET A 1 50.42 -31.30 -9.63
C MET A 1 50.61 -29.93 -9.01
N GLU A 2 49.65 -29.07 -8.76
CA GLU A 2 48.23 -28.96 -9.08
C GLU A 2 47.92 -27.48 -8.79
N THR A 3 47.26 -26.79 -9.71
CA THR A 3 46.72 -25.45 -9.54
C THR A 3 45.28 -25.58 -9.06
N ILE A 4 44.94 -25.02 -7.89
CA ILE A 4 43.55 -24.95 -7.43
C ILE A 4 43.11 -23.49 -7.46
N ALA A 5 42.28 -23.17 -8.45
CA ALA A 5 41.44 -21.99 -8.47
C ALA A 5 40.22 -22.24 -7.57
N VAL A 6 39.96 -21.33 -6.63
CA VAL A 6 38.69 -21.30 -5.87
C VAL A 6 37.83 -20.21 -6.47
N PHE A 7 36.91 -20.60 -7.35
CA PHE A 7 35.82 -19.75 -7.83
C PHE A 7 34.66 -19.89 -6.84
N GLY A 8 34.39 -18.85 -6.05
CA GLY A 8 33.20 -18.79 -5.21
C GLY A 8 31.97 -18.53 -6.08
N SER A 9 31.05 -19.49 -6.14
CA SER A 9 29.77 -19.36 -6.82
C SER A 9 28.85 -18.38 -6.07
N LYS A 10 28.57 -17.23 -6.71
CA LYS A 10 27.62 -16.21 -6.27
C LYS A 10 26.20 -16.76 -6.44
N LEU A 11 25.58 -17.22 -5.35
CA LEU A 11 24.21 -17.73 -5.36
C LEU A 11 23.24 -16.53 -5.41
N GLY A 12 22.68 -16.25 -6.57
CA GLY A 12 21.63 -15.23 -6.75
C GLY A 12 20.29 -15.79 -6.31
N PHE A 13 19.60 -15.11 -5.39
CA PHE A 13 18.22 -15.44 -5.02
C PHE A 13 17.25 -14.68 -5.92
N HIS A 14 16.28 -15.40 -6.49
CA HIS A 14 15.25 -14.85 -7.36
C HIS A 14 13.91 -14.80 -6.62
N LEU A 15 13.29 -13.62 -6.56
CA LEU A 15 11.99 -13.42 -5.92
C LEU A 15 10.88 -13.52 -6.96
N SER A 16 9.91 -14.42 -6.75
CA SER A 16 8.70 -14.51 -7.56
C SER A 16 7.48 -14.01 -6.78
N LEU A 17 6.80 -12.97 -7.28
CA LEU A 17 5.54 -12.46 -6.73
C LEU A 17 4.34 -13.20 -7.34
N PRO A 18 3.40 -13.73 -6.54
CA PRO A 18 2.15 -14.27 -7.08
C PRO A 18 1.19 -13.13 -7.48
N SER A 19 0.66 -13.20 -8.70
CA SER A 19 -0.37 -12.29 -9.21
C SER A 19 -1.69 -12.52 -8.44
N ARG A 20 -2.14 -11.51 -7.69
CA ARG A 20 -3.48 -11.48 -7.08
C ARG A 20 -4.39 -10.56 -7.88
N ASN A 21 -5.25 -11.15 -8.70
CA ASN A 21 -6.47 -10.50 -9.17
C ASN A 21 -7.51 -10.61 -8.05
N ASN A 22 -7.87 -9.51 -7.39
CA ASN A 22 -9.16 -9.29 -6.73
C ASN A 22 -9.27 -7.80 -6.33
N LEU A 23 -10.09 -7.07 -7.09
CA LEU A 23 -10.49 -5.69 -6.83
C LEU A 23 -11.60 -5.69 -5.78
N PHE A 24 -11.28 -5.75 -4.49
CA PHE A 24 -12.12 -5.29 -3.37
C PHE A 24 -11.27 -5.35 -2.09
N LEU A 25 -10.94 -4.21 -1.50
CA LEU A 25 -10.22 -4.10 -0.23
C LEU A 25 -11.23 -4.11 0.93
N PRO A 26 -11.25 -5.13 1.80
CA PRO A 26 -11.91 -5.05 3.11
C PRO A 26 -11.05 -4.23 4.09
N PRO A 27 -11.57 -3.87 5.28
CA PRO A 27 -10.84 -3.04 6.23
C PRO A 27 -9.54 -3.73 6.63
N ILE A 28 -8.43 -3.04 6.33
CA ILE A 28 -7.03 -3.29 6.70
C ILE A 28 -6.77 -4.76 7.07
N PHE A 29 -6.53 -5.59 6.05
CA PHE A 29 -5.84 -6.86 6.28
C PHE A 29 -4.49 -6.53 6.91
N LYS A 30 -4.25 -7.05 8.12
CA LYS A 30 -2.91 -7.14 8.71
C LYS A 30 -1.97 -7.64 7.63
N PHE A 31 -1.06 -6.78 7.15
CA PHE A 31 0.02 -7.23 6.29
C PHE A 31 0.96 -8.03 7.20
N HIS A 32 0.66 -9.31 7.40
CA HIS A 32 1.70 -10.25 7.81
C HIS A 32 2.78 -10.13 6.74
N GLY A 33 3.90 -9.50 7.12
CA GLY A 33 5.07 -9.35 6.28
C GLY A 33 5.34 -10.70 5.64
N PHE A 34 5.52 -10.70 4.32
CA PHE A 34 5.79 -11.92 3.56
C PHE A 34 6.93 -12.67 4.25
N PRO A 35 6.70 -13.89 4.77
CA PRO A 35 7.81 -14.67 5.27
C PRO A 35 8.70 -14.98 4.06
N LEU A 36 9.97 -14.55 4.13
CA LEU A 36 11.01 -14.95 3.19
C LEU A 36 11.27 -16.44 3.39
N VAL A 37 10.41 -17.28 2.84
CA VAL A 37 10.63 -18.73 2.78
C VAL A 37 11.34 -19.01 1.47
N ALA A 38 12.60 -19.41 1.56
CA ALA A 38 13.32 -20.00 0.45
C ALA A 38 12.62 -21.31 0.06
N PHE A 39 11.96 -21.33 -1.10
CA PHE A 39 11.39 -22.55 -1.64
C PHE A 39 12.49 -23.35 -2.34
N PRO A 40 12.58 -24.68 -2.15
CA PRO A 40 13.49 -25.51 -2.90
C PRO A 40 13.17 -25.47 -4.40
N ASP A 41 14.17 -25.18 -5.21
CA ASP A 41 14.09 -25.10 -6.67
C ASP A 41 13.66 -26.45 -7.27
N LYS A 42 12.45 -26.48 -7.84
CA LYS A 42 12.13 -27.42 -8.92
C LYS A 42 12.15 -26.64 -10.22
N PRO A 43 12.89 -27.08 -11.26
CA PRO A 43 12.87 -26.40 -12.54
C PRO A 43 11.42 -26.39 -13.05
N ARG A 44 10.82 -25.21 -13.13
CA ARG A 44 9.51 -25.05 -13.76
C ARG A 44 9.71 -25.34 -15.24
N GLN A 45 9.22 -26.47 -15.71
CA GLN A 45 9.10 -26.73 -17.14
C GLN A 45 8.20 -25.63 -17.70
N HIS A 46 8.80 -24.72 -18.46
CA HIS A 46 8.04 -23.83 -19.32
C HIS A 46 7.32 -24.71 -20.32
N VAL A 47 6.02 -24.94 -20.11
CA VAL A 47 5.15 -25.45 -21.16
C VAL A 47 5.01 -24.31 -22.16
N CYS A 48 5.94 -24.25 -23.11
CA CYS A 48 5.74 -23.48 -24.33
C CYS A 48 4.53 -24.10 -25.01
N LEU A 49 3.40 -23.40 -24.98
CA LEU A 49 2.27 -23.69 -25.86
C LEU A 49 2.76 -23.43 -27.28
N LYS A 50 3.32 -24.47 -27.90
CA LYS A 50 3.62 -24.46 -29.33
C LYS A 50 2.27 -24.30 -30.04
N THR A 51 2.03 -23.15 -30.66
CA THR A 51 1.05 -23.08 -31.74
C THR A 51 1.64 -23.91 -32.88
N THR A 52 1.32 -25.21 -32.91
CA THR A 52 1.43 -25.98 -34.13
C THR A 52 0.48 -25.34 -35.14
N THR A 53 1.04 -24.54 -36.05
CA THR A 53 0.51 -24.46 -37.40
C THR A 53 0.56 -25.88 -37.95
N SER A 54 -0.47 -26.67 -37.66
CA SER A 54 -0.69 -27.96 -38.27
C SER A 54 -1.09 -27.69 -39.71
N ALA A 55 -0.12 -27.75 -40.62
CA ALA A 55 -0.43 -28.12 -41.99
C ALA A 55 -0.84 -29.59 -41.95
N SER A 56 -2.14 -29.87 -41.90
CA SER A 56 -2.69 -31.14 -42.35
C SER A 56 -4.07 -30.95 -42.97
N PRO A 57 -4.38 -31.68 -44.05
CA PRO A 57 -5.32 -31.27 -45.06
C PRO A 57 -6.77 -31.62 -44.68
N THR A 58 -7.67 -30.71 -45.07
CA THR A 58 -9.06 -30.94 -45.46
C THR A 58 -9.90 -31.87 -44.56
N SER A 59 -10.73 -31.28 -43.71
CA SER A 59 -12.13 -31.70 -43.53
C SER A 59 -12.90 -30.62 -42.76
N ASP A 60 -13.76 -29.92 -43.50
CA ASP A 60 -14.99 -29.23 -43.08
C ASP A 60 -14.93 -28.43 -41.77
N GLY A 61 -14.01 -27.46 -41.73
CA GLY A 61 -13.95 -26.45 -40.69
C GLY A 61 -14.92 -25.31 -41.02
N GLN A 62 -16.07 -25.27 -40.36
CA GLN A 62 -16.85 -24.04 -40.25
C GLN A 62 -16.02 -23.03 -39.45
N LEU A 63 -15.15 -22.30 -40.18
CA LEU A 63 -14.29 -21.26 -39.66
C LEU A 63 -15.17 -20.25 -38.94
N SER A 64 -15.05 -20.23 -37.61
CA SER A 64 -15.72 -19.25 -36.78
C SER A 64 -15.40 -17.86 -37.33
N ASN A 65 -16.41 -17.14 -37.83
CA ASN A 65 -16.34 -15.77 -38.37
C ASN A 65 -16.00 -14.71 -37.29
N ARG A 66 -15.27 -15.10 -36.24
CA ARG A 66 -15.01 -14.27 -35.08
C ARG A 66 -13.76 -13.44 -35.34
N LYS A 67 -13.99 -12.19 -35.76
CA LYS A 67 -12.95 -11.19 -36.00
C LYS A 67 -12.35 -10.74 -34.67
N PHE A 68 -11.30 -11.41 -34.21
CA PHE A 68 -10.53 -10.95 -33.06
C PHE A 68 -9.57 -9.83 -33.47
N LYS A 69 -9.62 -8.69 -32.78
CA LYS A 69 -8.61 -7.66 -32.90
C LYS A 69 -7.34 -8.17 -32.20
N LYS A 70 -6.21 -8.18 -32.92
CA LYS A 70 -4.91 -8.52 -32.34
C LYS A 70 -4.52 -7.42 -31.37
N LEU A 71 -4.40 -7.75 -30.08
CA LEU A 71 -3.88 -6.82 -29.08
C LEU A 71 -2.35 -6.69 -29.22
N PRO A 72 -1.79 -5.51 -28.96
CA PRO A 72 -0.34 -5.36 -28.86
C PRO A 72 0.21 -6.22 -27.70
N PRO A 73 1.47 -6.68 -27.79
CA PRO A 73 2.11 -7.40 -26.69
C PRO A 73 2.26 -6.49 -25.45
N SER A 74 2.36 -7.12 -24.28
CA SER A 74 2.61 -6.42 -23.02
C SER A 74 3.98 -5.73 -23.04
N GLU A 75 4.04 -4.46 -22.64
CA GLU A 75 5.31 -3.73 -22.45
C GLU A 75 6.22 -4.41 -21.42
N TRP A 76 5.65 -5.19 -20.51
CA TRP A 76 6.36 -5.85 -19.42
C TRP A 76 6.84 -7.26 -19.76
N THR A 77 6.34 -7.87 -20.85
CA THR A 77 6.63 -9.23 -21.34
C THR A 77 7.20 -10.16 -20.25
N ASP A 78 8.51 -10.38 -20.25
CA ASP A 78 9.24 -11.23 -19.31
C ASP A 78 10.15 -10.44 -18.36
N HIS A 79 10.05 -9.11 -18.35
CA HIS A 79 10.91 -8.20 -17.58
C HIS A 79 10.93 -8.53 -16.08
N PHE A 80 9.80 -8.97 -15.52
CA PHE A 80 9.70 -9.35 -14.10
C PHE A 80 9.90 -10.85 -13.84
N HIS A 81 10.27 -11.65 -14.83
CA HIS A 81 10.57 -13.07 -14.63
C HIS A 81 11.90 -13.30 -13.87
N SER A 82 12.56 -12.25 -13.40
CA SER A 82 13.94 -11.89 -13.75
C SER A 82 14.51 -10.76 -12.88
N VAL A 83 14.36 -10.76 -11.55
CA VAL A 83 14.83 -9.62 -10.72
C VAL A 83 16.17 -9.94 -10.05
N PRO A 84 17.28 -9.26 -10.44
CA PRO A 84 18.54 -9.38 -9.70
C PRO A 84 18.38 -8.72 -8.33
N LEU A 85 18.65 -9.49 -7.27
CA LEU A 85 18.56 -9.01 -5.90
C LEU A 85 19.97 -8.86 -5.31
N ASP A 86 20.35 -7.66 -4.90
CA ASP A 86 21.53 -7.46 -4.06
C ASP A 86 21.14 -7.65 -2.58
N VAL A 87 21.46 -8.84 -2.06
CA VAL A 87 21.19 -9.21 -0.67
C VAL A 87 21.91 -8.27 0.30
N SER A 88 23.09 -7.77 -0.05
CA SER A 88 23.87 -6.87 0.82
C SER A 88 23.21 -5.50 0.95
N GLU A 89 22.67 -4.96 -0.14
CA GLU A 89 21.92 -3.70 -0.10
C GLU A 89 20.61 -3.85 0.69
N MET A 90 19.90 -4.95 0.49
CA MET A 90 18.67 -5.25 1.23
C MET A 90 18.92 -5.39 2.74
N ASP A 91 20.02 -6.04 3.14
CA ASP A 91 20.41 -6.17 4.56
C ASP A 91 20.85 -4.83 5.17
N ALA A 92 21.47 -3.94 4.39
CA ALA A 92 21.78 -2.59 4.82
C ALA A 92 20.51 -1.77 5.07
N LEU A 93 19.56 -1.77 4.13
CA LEU A 93 18.27 -1.09 4.26
C LEU A 93 17.46 -1.64 5.44
N LYS A 94 17.45 -2.96 5.62
CA LYS A 94 16.78 -3.60 6.75
C LYS A 94 17.33 -3.09 8.07
N ARG A 95 18.66 -3.03 8.22
CA ARG A 95 19.30 -2.49 9.44
C ARG A 95 18.91 -1.04 9.67
N GLU A 96 18.90 -0.21 8.63
CA GLU A 96 18.48 1.19 8.74
C GLU A 96 17.03 1.32 9.22
N ILE A 97 16.11 0.54 8.63
CA ILE A 97 14.70 0.49 9.04
C ILE A 97 14.57 0.09 10.51
N GLU A 98 15.29 -0.94 10.97
CA GLU A 98 15.26 -1.38 12.37
C GLU A 98 15.80 -0.29 13.32
N THR A 99 16.70 0.58 12.87
CA THR A 99 17.16 1.73 13.68
C THR A 99 16.19 2.92 13.67
N LEU A 100 15.47 3.15 12.58
CA LEU A 100 14.54 4.28 12.43
C LEU A 100 13.17 3.98 13.03
N LYS A 101 12.68 2.76 12.90
CA LYS A 101 11.39 2.32 13.42
C LYS A 101 11.16 2.71 14.90
N PRO A 102 12.07 2.43 15.85
CA PRO A 102 11.89 2.85 17.24
C PRO A 102 11.91 4.38 17.42
N LYS A 103 12.65 5.13 16.59
CA LYS A 103 12.65 6.60 16.66
C LYS A 103 11.30 7.17 16.23
N VAL A 104 10.73 6.66 15.15
CA VAL A 104 9.39 7.03 14.69
C VAL A 104 8.35 6.64 15.74
N LYS A 105 8.44 5.44 16.31
CA LYS A 105 7.57 5.01 17.42
C LYS A 105 7.65 5.97 18.61
N ASN A 106 8.85 6.37 19.02
CA ASN A 106 9.02 7.28 20.15
C ASN A 106 8.44 8.66 19.85
N MET A 107 8.68 9.21 18.65
CA MET A 107 8.10 10.49 18.21
C MET A 107 6.56 10.43 18.20
N PHE A 108 6.00 9.34 17.66
CA PHE A 108 4.57 9.11 17.66
C PHE A 108 4.01 9.04 19.09
N MET A 109 4.64 8.26 19.97
CA MET A 109 4.19 8.13 21.35
C MET A 109 4.39 9.38 22.19
N SER A 110 5.35 10.25 21.87
CA SER A 110 5.55 11.53 22.56
C SER A 110 4.54 12.61 22.15
N SER A 111 4.01 12.53 20.93
CA SER A 111 3.00 13.49 20.44
C SER A 111 1.68 13.39 21.21
N GLN A 112 0.95 14.50 21.32
CA GLN A 112 -0.27 14.61 22.11
C GLN A 112 -1.43 15.23 21.32
N GLY A 113 -2.67 14.87 21.68
CA GLY A 113 -3.88 15.42 21.09
C GLY A 113 -3.90 15.35 19.56
N THR A 114 -4.17 16.49 18.93
CA THR A 114 -4.22 16.67 17.47
C THR A 114 -2.95 16.21 16.76
N GLU A 115 -1.76 16.54 17.29
CA GLU A 115 -0.49 16.17 16.65
C GLU A 115 -0.37 14.65 16.48
N ARG A 116 -0.88 13.91 17.47
CA ARG A 116 -0.86 12.45 17.46
C ARG A 116 -1.75 11.87 16.36
N ILE A 117 -2.92 12.48 16.12
CA ILE A 117 -3.80 12.09 15.01
C ILE A 117 -3.18 12.45 13.66
N LEU A 118 -2.52 13.60 13.55
CA LEU A 118 -1.77 13.99 12.34
C LEU A 118 -0.61 13.03 12.05
N MET A 119 0.07 12.52 13.07
CA MET A 119 1.09 11.47 12.93
C MET A 119 0.50 10.19 12.32
N ILE A 120 -0.70 9.77 12.75
CA ILE A 120 -1.39 8.61 12.14
C ILE A 120 -1.67 8.88 10.67
N TYR A 121 -2.22 10.06 10.35
CA TYR A 121 -2.47 10.45 8.96
C TYR A 121 -1.20 10.39 8.10
N LEU A 122 -0.08 10.90 8.61
CA LEU A 122 1.21 10.86 7.92
C LEU A 122 1.71 9.43 7.72
N LEU A 123 1.63 8.59 8.76
CA LEU A 123 2.04 7.17 8.68
C LEU A 123 1.22 6.40 7.64
N VAL A 124 -0.08 6.65 7.55
CA VAL A 124 -0.93 6.01 6.53
C VAL A 124 -0.58 6.53 5.14
N SER A 125 -0.41 7.84 4.97
CA SER A 125 -0.07 8.45 3.69
C SER A 125 1.29 8.00 3.14
N LEU A 126 2.24 7.69 4.03
CA LEU A 126 3.55 7.12 3.69
C LEU A 126 3.52 5.61 3.47
N GLY A 127 2.39 4.92 3.70
CA GLY A 127 2.31 3.46 3.64
C GLY A 127 3.08 2.75 4.76
N LEU A 128 3.34 3.43 5.88
CA LEU A 128 4.11 2.93 7.02
C LEU A 128 3.23 2.52 8.22
N ALA A 129 1.93 2.78 8.18
CA ALA A 129 1.01 2.49 9.28
C ALA A 129 1.04 1.02 9.75
N TYR A 130 1.29 0.07 8.85
CA TYR A 130 1.38 -1.37 9.16
C TYR A 130 2.49 -1.72 10.16
N HIS A 131 3.49 -0.86 10.33
CA HIS A 131 4.54 -1.06 11.32
C HIS A 131 4.13 -0.68 12.74
N PHE A 132 3.00 0.03 12.89
CA PHE A 132 2.55 0.65 14.13
C PHE A 132 1.07 0.37 14.43
N GLU A 133 0.53 -0.76 13.94
CA GLU A 133 -0.92 -1.08 14.04
C GLU A 133 -1.43 -1.03 15.49
N ASP A 134 -0.69 -1.60 16.43
CA ASP A 134 -1.07 -1.65 17.84
C ASP A 134 -1.04 -0.26 18.47
N GLU A 135 0.01 0.52 18.20
CA GLU A 135 0.15 1.89 18.71
C GLU A 135 -0.94 2.82 18.16
N ILE A 136 -1.30 2.66 16.88
CA ILE A 136 -2.39 3.41 16.24
C ILE A 136 -3.73 3.02 16.87
N TYR A 137 -3.99 1.72 17.05
CA TYR A 137 -5.22 1.24 17.65
C TYR A 137 -5.41 1.78 19.08
N ASP A 138 -4.38 1.68 19.92
CA ASP A 138 -4.43 2.17 21.30
C ASP A 138 -4.60 3.69 21.35
N THR A 139 -3.89 4.41 20.47
CA THR A 139 -4.04 5.86 20.33
C THR A 139 -5.46 6.25 19.98
N LEU A 140 -6.06 5.64 18.94
CA LEU A 140 -7.40 5.98 18.51
C LEU A 140 -8.44 5.66 19.56
N LYS A 141 -8.27 4.54 20.28
CA LYS A 141 -9.12 4.19 21.41
C LYS A 141 -9.09 5.24 22.52
N GLU A 142 -7.90 5.73 22.87
CA GLU A 142 -7.75 6.80 23.87
C GLU A 142 -8.34 8.11 23.36
N SER A 143 -7.92 8.54 22.17
CA SER A 143 -8.33 9.79 21.54
C SER A 143 -9.83 9.86 21.27
N PHE A 144 -10.50 8.75 20.97
CA PHE A 144 -11.95 8.74 20.73
C PHE A 144 -12.73 9.20 21.97
N THR A 145 -12.26 8.87 23.18
CA THR A 145 -12.92 9.30 24.43
C THR A 145 -12.84 10.81 24.68
N LYS A 146 -11.81 11.46 24.11
CA LYS A 146 -11.54 12.90 24.23
C LYS A 146 -11.90 13.65 22.94
N MET A 147 -12.52 12.97 21.96
CA MET A 147 -12.73 13.52 20.63
C MET A 147 -13.59 14.78 20.67
N GLU A 148 -14.68 14.76 21.44
CA GLU A 148 -15.57 15.90 21.54
C GLU A 148 -14.83 17.14 22.03
N GLU A 149 -13.96 17.00 23.04
CA GLU A 149 -13.09 18.06 23.54
C GLU A 149 -12.04 18.51 22.51
N MET A 150 -11.37 17.57 21.81
CA MET A 150 -10.37 17.90 20.79
C MET A 150 -10.97 18.59 19.56
N MET A 151 -12.23 18.30 19.26
CA MET A 151 -12.96 18.88 18.14
C MET A 151 -13.82 20.07 18.56
N ASP A 152 -13.95 20.36 19.86
CA ASP A 152 -14.74 21.49 20.33
C ASP A 152 -14.03 22.79 19.95
N ASN A 153 -14.76 23.71 19.34
CA ASN A 153 -14.24 25.00 18.85
C ASN A 153 -13.01 24.94 17.92
N GLU A 154 -12.63 23.78 17.38
CA GLU A 154 -11.61 23.72 16.31
C GLU A 154 -12.17 24.37 15.03
N GLU A 155 -11.48 25.43 14.60
CA GLU A 155 -11.83 26.28 13.45
C GLU A 155 -10.97 25.98 12.22
N ASP A 156 -9.91 25.17 12.35
CA ASP A 156 -9.10 24.73 11.22
C ASP A 156 -9.78 23.57 10.48
N LEU A 157 -10.23 23.84 9.25
CA LEU A 157 -10.86 22.84 8.38
C LEU A 157 -9.93 21.66 8.10
N TYR A 158 -8.63 21.90 7.93
CA TYR A 158 -7.66 20.82 7.74
C TYR A 158 -7.67 19.88 8.95
N ILE A 159 -7.62 20.41 10.17
CA ILE A 159 -7.57 19.59 11.38
C ILE A 159 -8.84 18.76 11.55
N VAL A 160 -10.02 19.38 11.40
CA VAL A 160 -11.30 18.67 11.52
C VAL A 160 -11.42 17.57 10.46
N SER A 161 -11.01 17.86 9.23
CA SER A 161 -11.09 16.90 8.13
C SER A 161 -10.16 15.70 8.34
N ILE A 162 -8.94 15.93 8.82
CA ILE A 162 -8.01 14.84 9.14
C ILE A 162 -8.53 13.99 10.30
N HIS A 163 -9.08 14.58 11.35
CA HIS A 163 -9.71 13.81 12.44
C HIS A 163 -10.84 12.94 11.90
N PHE A 164 -11.76 13.54 11.14
CA PHE A 164 -12.87 12.82 10.53
C PHE A 164 -12.39 11.65 9.69
N TRP A 165 -11.41 11.89 8.81
CA TRP A 165 -10.82 10.87 7.93
C TRP A 165 -10.17 9.74 8.71
N VAL A 166 -9.29 10.05 9.68
CA VAL A 166 -8.55 9.04 10.45
C VAL A 166 -9.55 8.15 11.19
N PHE A 167 -10.43 8.73 12.00
CA PHE A 167 -11.36 7.95 12.80
C PHE A 167 -12.31 7.09 11.95
N ARG A 168 -12.87 7.65 10.86
CA ARG A 168 -13.71 6.87 9.93
C ARG A 168 -12.94 5.74 9.25
N THR A 169 -11.69 5.97 8.86
CA THR A 169 -10.82 4.97 8.23
C THR A 169 -10.59 3.77 9.15
N TYR A 170 -10.46 4.02 10.45
CA TYR A 170 -10.27 2.99 11.47
C TYR A 170 -11.59 2.49 12.10
N GLY A 171 -12.75 2.80 11.48
CA GLY A 171 -14.04 2.22 11.84
C GLY A 171 -14.78 2.91 12.99
N HIS A 172 -14.32 4.08 13.44
CA HIS A 172 -15.03 4.88 14.43
C HIS A 172 -16.16 5.68 13.78
N HIS A 173 -17.32 5.71 14.44
CA HIS A 173 -18.47 6.44 13.96
C HIS A 173 -18.41 7.92 14.40
N ILE A 174 -18.10 8.81 13.44
CA ILE A 174 -18.20 10.27 13.61
C ILE A 174 -19.29 10.82 12.69
N SER A 175 -20.21 11.61 13.22
CA SER A 175 -21.22 12.29 12.38
C SER A 175 -20.56 13.27 11.41
N SER A 176 -21.07 13.40 10.18
CA SER A 176 -20.68 14.48 9.27
C SER A 176 -21.04 15.87 9.80
N ASP A 177 -21.86 15.93 10.85
CA ASP A 177 -22.27 17.19 11.48
C ASP A 177 -21.10 17.97 12.08
N VAL A 178 -19.94 17.34 12.28
CA VAL A 178 -18.69 18.04 12.67
C VAL A 178 -18.33 19.17 11.71
N PHE A 179 -18.75 19.07 10.44
CA PHE A 179 -18.50 20.08 9.41
C PHE A 179 -19.56 21.20 9.36
N THR A 180 -20.64 21.14 10.15
CA THR A 180 -21.68 22.19 10.16
C THR A 180 -21.14 23.55 10.58
N ARG A 181 -20.10 23.59 11.42
CA ARG A 181 -19.38 24.82 11.81
C ARG A 181 -18.74 25.57 10.63
N PHE A 182 -18.48 24.87 9.54
CA PHE A 182 -17.90 25.42 8.31
C PHE A 182 -18.96 25.85 7.29
N LYS A 183 -20.24 25.73 7.66
CA LYS A 183 -21.37 26.11 6.83
C LYS A 183 -22.00 27.41 7.29
N GLU A 184 -22.62 28.10 6.36
CA GLU A 184 -23.48 29.26 6.56
C GLU A 184 -24.92 28.81 6.88
N SER A 185 -25.79 29.75 7.24
CA SER A 185 -27.19 29.47 7.60
C SER A 185 -28.03 28.92 6.45
N ASN A 186 -27.60 29.15 5.20
CA ASN A 186 -28.18 28.57 3.98
C ASN A 186 -27.76 27.10 3.75
N GLY A 187 -26.79 26.57 4.51
CA GLY A 187 -26.25 25.22 4.36
C GLY A 187 -25.04 25.09 3.44
N ASP A 188 -24.61 26.18 2.78
CA ASP A 188 -23.42 26.23 1.94
C ASP A 188 -22.15 26.40 2.77
N PHE A 189 -20.99 26.01 2.25
CA PHE A 189 -19.72 26.24 2.92
C PHE A 189 -19.36 27.73 2.92
N LYS A 190 -18.82 28.22 4.05
CA LYS A 190 -18.40 29.61 4.22
C LYS A 190 -17.47 30.06 3.09
N GLU A 191 -17.73 31.24 2.52
CA GLU A 191 -16.89 31.76 1.43
C GLU A 191 -15.42 31.95 1.83
N THR A 192 -15.14 32.19 3.12
CA THR A 192 -13.78 32.33 3.67
C THR A 192 -12.92 31.09 3.44
N LEU A 193 -13.52 29.90 3.30
CA LEU A 193 -12.77 28.66 3.04
C LEU A 193 -12.10 28.64 1.66
N LYS A 194 -12.55 29.46 0.71
CA LYS A 194 -11.93 29.57 -0.62
C LYS A 194 -10.46 29.99 -0.54
N GLU A 195 -10.06 30.65 0.55
CA GLU A 195 -8.70 31.09 0.81
C GLU A 195 -7.83 30.01 1.48
N ASP A 196 -8.43 28.89 1.92
CA ASP A 196 -7.74 27.75 2.53
C ASP A 196 -7.73 26.53 1.60
N PRO A 197 -6.80 26.47 0.62
CA PRO A 197 -6.69 25.34 -0.28
C PRO A 197 -6.32 24.04 0.46
N ARG A 198 -5.65 24.14 1.61
CA ARG A 198 -5.22 22.97 2.38
C ARG A 198 -6.40 22.30 3.06
N GLY A 199 -7.27 23.09 3.69
CA GLY A 199 -8.54 22.61 4.26
C GLY A 199 -9.44 22.03 3.17
N ILE A 200 -9.60 22.71 2.04
CA ILE A 200 -10.41 22.22 0.91
C ILE A 200 -9.92 20.86 0.39
N LEU A 201 -8.60 20.67 0.26
CA LEU A 201 -8.03 19.40 -0.21
C LEU A 201 -8.21 18.25 0.79
N SER A 202 -8.44 18.57 2.07
CA SER A 202 -8.54 17.57 3.14
C SER A 202 -9.98 17.19 3.46
N LEU A 203 -10.93 18.08 3.16
CA LEU A 203 -12.38 17.88 3.27
C LEU A 203 -12.89 16.82 2.28
#